data_AF-A0A966WMZ5-F1
#
_entry.id   AF-A0A966WMZ5-F1
#
_cell.length_a   1.000
_cell.length_b   1.000
_cell.length_c   1.000
_cell.angle_alpha   90.00
_cell.angle_beta   90.00
_cell.angle_gamma   90.00
#
_symmetry.space_group_name_H-M   'P 1'
#
loop_
_entity.id
_entity.type
_entity.pdbx_description
1 polymer ?
#
loop_
_entity_poly.entity_id
_entity_poly.type
_entity_poly.pdbx_seq_one_letter_code
_entity_poly.pdbx_strand_id
1 'polypeptide(L)' 'MNSRIYVGRVCHMRNRPRAHRFCYSLFMMYLDLAELDTVFKPYWFWSVSRPALARFRRSDHL' A
#
# COMPACT_ATOMS: atom_id res chain seq x y z
N MET A 1 1.55 9.95 14.03
CA MET A 1 1.92 8.74 13.25
C MET A 1 0.66 7.94 13.01
N ASN A 2 -0.11 8.39 12.02
CA ASN A 2 -1.38 7.79 11.63
C ASN A 2 -1.19 6.71 10.55
N SER A 3 -0.03 6.73 9.89
CA SER A 3 0.34 5.76 8.88
C SER A 3 0.63 4.37 9.48
N ARG A 4 0.12 3.30 8.88
CA ARG A 4 0.28 1.91 9.33
C ARG A 4 0.44 0.94 8.16
N ILE A 5 1.25 -0.10 8.36
CA ILE A 5 1.34 -1.24 7.45
C ILE A 5 0.54 -2.38 8.05
N TYR A 6 -0.51 -2.79 7.35
CA TYR A 6 -1.32 -3.95 7.71
C TYR A 6 -0.77 -5.17 6.99
N VAL A 7 -0.53 -6.25 7.73
CA VAL A 7 -0.08 -7.52 7.18
C VAL A 7 -1.15 -8.57 7.51
N GLY A 8 -1.52 -9.36 6.51
CA GLY A 8 -2.56 -10.37 6.68
C GLY A 8 -2.52 -11.43 5.59
N ARG A 9 -3.50 -12.32 5.65
CA ARG A 9 -3.74 -13.32 4.61
C ARG A 9 -5.12 -13.07 4.01
N VAL A 10 -5.17 -12.98 2.70
CA VAL A 10 -6.43 -12.91 1.95
C VAL A 10 -6.73 -14.30 1.42
N CYS A 11 -7.95 -14.76 1.68
CA CYS A 11 -8.45 -16.02 1.15
C CYS A 11 -9.64 -15.74 0.24
N HIS A 12 -9.51 -16.09 -1.03
CA HIS A 12 -10.61 -16.13 -1.98
C HIS A 12 -11.22 -17.52 -1.96
N MET A 13 -12.52 -17.60 -1.73
CA MET A 13 -13.26 -18.85 -1.73
C MET A 13 -14.43 -18.74 -2.70
N ARG A 14 -14.43 -19.59 -3.74
CA ARG A 14 -15.51 -19.72 -4.69
C ARG A 14 -16.18 -21.07 -4.48
N ASN A 15 -17.48 -21.06 -4.16
CA ASN A 15 -18.22 -22.28 -3.81
C ASN A 15 -18.98 -22.90 -5.00
N ARG A 16 -19.23 -22.15 -6.07
CA ARG A 16 -19.86 -22.65 -7.31
C ARG A 16 -19.25 -22.05 -8.57
N PRO A 17 -19.26 -22.78 -9.71
CA PRO A 17 -19.77 -24.15 -9.90
C PRO A 17 -18.87 -25.26 -9.33
N ARG A 18 -17.58 -24.98 -9.07
CA ARG A 18 -16.66 -25.86 -8.33
C ARG A 18 -16.04 -25.11 -7.14
N ALA A 19 -15.75 -25.84 -6.08
CA ALA A 19 -15.06 -25.31 -4.91
C ALA A 19 -13.60 -24.97 -5.27
N HIS A 20 -13.23 -23.70 -5.14
CA HIS A 20 -11.85 -23.23 -5.23
C HIS A 20 -11.54 -22.37 -4.03
N ARG A 21 -10.37 -22.61 -3.42
CA ARG A 21 -9.85 -21.80 -2.33
C ARG A 21 -8.44 -21.38 -2.68
N PHE A 22 -8.19 -20.09 -2.68
CA PHE A 22 -6.87 -19.51 -2.91
C PHE A 22 -6.54 -18.54 -1.78
N CYS A 23 -5.53 -18.86 -0.99
CA CYS A 23 -5.09 -18.04 0.13
C CYS A 23 -3.66 -17.57 -0.11
N TYR A 24 -3.39 -16.29 0.06
CA TYR A 24 -2.07 -15.71 -0.10
C TYR A 24 -1.81 -14.62 0.94
N SER A 25 -0.54 -14.41 1.25
CA SER A 25 -0.10 -13.32 2.12
C SER A 25 -0.19 -12.00 1.36
N LEU A 26 -0.76 -10.98 1.99
CA LEU A 26 -0.88 -9.63 1.48
C LEU A 26 -0.44 -8.65 2.56
N PHE A 27 0.19 -7.56 2.14
CA PHE A 27 0.32 -6.36 2.96
C PHE A 27 -0.44 -5.21 2.31
N MET A 28 -0.99 -4.32 3.12
CA MET A 28 -1.68 -3.12 2.68
C MET A 28 -1.15 -1.94 3.49
N MET A 29 -0.75 -0.87 2.79
CA MET A 29 -0.25 0.33 3.44
C MET A 29 -1.38 1.34 3.54
N TYR A 30 -1.64 1.80 4.76
CA TYR A 30 -2.47 2.97 5.03
C TYR A 30 -1.53 4.13 5.32
N LEU A 31 -1.46 5.09 4.40
CA LEU A 31 -0.55 6.22 4.49
C LEU A 31 -1.37 7.50 4.66
N ASP A 32 -1.05 8.27 5.70
CA ASP A 32 -1.58 9.62 5.87
C ASP A 32 -0.85 10.56 4.91
N LEU A 33 -1.62 11.20 4.01
CA LEU A 33 -1.10 12.09 2.98
C LEU A 33 -0.31 13.28 3.56
N ALA A 34 -0.68 13.74 4.77
CA ALA A 34 0.00 14.83 5.46
C ALA A 34 1.38 14.41 5.99
N GLU A 35 1.56 13.14 6.34
CA GLU A 35 2.81 12.61 6.92
C GLU A 35 3.83 12.16 5.84
N LEU A 36 3.44 12.02 4.57
CA LEU A 36 4.27 11.46 3.49
C LEU A 36 5.65 12.14 3.35
N ASP A 37 5.72 13.47 3.41
CA ASP A 37 7.00 14.21 3.29
C ASP A 37 7.94 13.93 4.47
N THR A 38 7.42 13.44 5.59
CA THR A 38 8.20 13.14 6.80
C THR A 38 8.60 11.67 6.85
N VAL A 39 7.70 10.78 6.42
CA VAL A 39 7.94 9.33 6.33
C VAL A 39 8.92 8.98 5.20
N PHE A 40 8.93 9.72 4.09
CA PHE A 40 9.85 9.46 2.98
C PHE A 40 11.19 10.19 3.04
N LYS A 41 11.37 11.16 3.96
CA LYS A 41 12.64 11.87 4.17
C LYS A 41 13.89 10.98 4.31
N PRO A 42 13.87 9.85 5.05
CA PRO A 42 15.05 9.00 5.18
C PRO A 42 15.29 8.06 3.98
N TYR A 43 14.35 7.97 3.02
CA TYR A 43 14.43 7.01 1.93
C TYR A 43 14.72 7.71 0.59
N TRP A 44 15.97 7.60 0.12
CA TRP A 44 16.43 8.29 -1.09
C TRP A 44 15.66 7.90 -2.38
N PHE A 45 15.13 6.67 -2.46
CA PHE A 45 14.36 6.17 -3.61
C PHE A 45 12.86 6.47 -3.56
N TRP A 46 12.41 7.19 -2.54
CA TRP A 46 11.00 7.53 -2.33
C TRP A 46 10.85 9.04 -2.31
N SER A 47 9.95 9.57 -3.14
CA SER A 47 9.70 11.00 -3.15
C SER A 47 8.25 11.32 -3.48
N VAL A 48 7.73 12.35 -2.84
CA VAL A 48 6.38 12.89 -3.08
C VAL A 48 6.42 13.94 -4.21
N SER A 49 7.53 14.68 -4.32
CA SER A 49 7.65 15.83 -5.23
C SER A 49 8.72 15.66 -6.33
N ARG A 50 9.84 14.98 -6.05
CA ARG A 50 10.94 14.76 -7.00
C ARG A 50 10.76 13.44 -7.77
N PRO A 51 11.35 13.29 -8.97
CA PRO A 51 11.38 11.99 -9.64
C PRO A 51 12.17 10.98 -8.80
N ALA A 52 11.52 9.89 -8.43
CA ALA A 52 12.08 8.78 -7.66
C ALA A 52 11.46 7.47 -8.16
N LEU A 53 12.10 6.33 -7.88
CA LEU A 53 11.61 5.01 -8.32
C LEU A 53 10.21 4.71 -7.79
N ALA A 54 9.93 5.10 -6.54
CA ALA A 54 8.61 5.07 -5.96
C ALA A 54 8.15 6.51 -5.71
N ARG A 55 7.36 7.04 -6.64
CA ARG A 55 6.81 8.40 -6.54
C ARG A 55 5.34 8.38 -6.16
N PHE A 56 4.98 9.09 -5.10
CA PHE A 56 3.60 9.25 -4.68
C PHE A 56 3.11 10.66 -5.01
N ARG A 57 2.18 10.80 -5.97
CA ARG A 57 1.57 12.09 -6.35
C ARG A 57 0.26 12.31 -5.61
N ARG A 58 0.20 13.33 -4.75
CA ARG A 58 -1.05 13.73 -4.06
C ARG A 58 -2.17 14.11 -5.03
N SER A 59 -1.83 14.63 -6.22
CA SER A 59 -2.79 15.02 -7.27
C SER A 59 -3.61 13.86 -7.83
N ASP A 60 -3.11 12.63 -7.73
CA ASP A 60 -3.78 11.47 -8.33
C ASP A 60 -4.84 10.89 -7.39
N HIS A 61 -5.00 11.47 -6.19
CA HIS A 61 -5.87 11.01 -5.11
C HIS A 61 -6.82 12.09 -4.56
N LEU A 62 -6.86 13.27 -5.19
CA LEU A 62 -7.77 14.38 -4.88
C LEU A 62 -8.93 14.44 -5.86
#